data_AF-A0AAV5RIT8-F1
#
_entry.id   AF-A0AAV5RIT8-F1
#
_cell.length_a   1.000
_cell.length_b   1.000
_cell.length_c   1.000
_cell.angle_alpha   90.00
_cell.angle_beta   90.00
_cell.angle_gamma   90.00
#
_symmetry.space_group_name_H-M   'P 1'
#
loop_
_entity.id
_entity.type
_entity.pdbx_description
1 polymer ?
#
loop_
_entity_poly.entity_id
_entity_poly.type
_entity_poly.pdbx_seq_one_letter_code
_entity_poly.pdbx_strand_id
1 'polypeptide(L)'
;MFNRGWQPPPKIQAQQLEEAKKFYYNDNQLAEDERRQLARYFWQRANLYPTIALPTTIGFMVLPSYLKKIKVLPAKGSYRFMQTCLAFIGLFSGVQLGGSIASFVQTRNLQSDAAIQSYKLLSRYPSQLGSAYYSMTVMDKNLKFGDPEFIDWKKTPIFPMAILMNPNVVEKVTHEREEQYEKYEKRKEEHIKSVINSREHGKTPLQGNSWDKIIESNNPGQEMQPVVDDFTDSEKKWN
;
A
#
# COMPACT_ATOMS: atom_id res chain seq x y z
N MET A 1 6.29 -21.77 -19.71
CA MET A 1 7.13 -20.58 -19.99
C MET A 1 6.27 -19.32 -19.94
N PHE A 2 5.85 -18.87 -18.76
CA PHE A 2 5.14 -17.58 -18.61
C PHE A 2 5.54 -16.94 -17.29
N ASN A 3 6.59 -16.14 -17.32
CA ASN A 3 6.83 -15.07 -16.35
C ASN A 3 7.91 -14.13 -16.90
N ARG A 4 7.65 -13.55 -18.08
CA ARG A 4 8.27 -12.26 -18.41
C ARG A 4 7.35 -11.24 -17.78
N GLY A 5 7.69 -10.81 -16.56
CA GLY A 5 6.95 -9.77 -15.85
C GLY A 5 6.65 -8.63 -16.81
N TRP A 6 5.37 -8.29 -16.95
CA TRP A 6 4.96 -7.18 -17.80
C TRP A 6 5.68 -5.92 -17.32
N GLN A 7 6.44 -5.29 -18.22
CA GLN A 7 7.09 -4.01 -17.95
C GLN A 7 6.28 -2.91 -18.63
N PRO A 8 5.87 -1.87 -17.90
CA PRO A 8 5.21 -0.73 -18.52
C PRO A 8 6.19 -0.06 -19.51
N PRO A 9 5.70 0.50 -20.63
CA PRO A 9 6.54 1.22 -21.58
C PRO A 9 7.27 2.38 -20.89
N PRO A 10 8.50 2.73 -21.34
CA PRO A 10 9.39 3.67 -20.65
C PRO A 10 8.79 5.07 -20.40
N LYS A 11 7.86 5.51 -21.26
CA LYS A 11 7.14 6.80 -21.06
C LYS A 11 6.23 6.78 -19.83
N ILE A 12 5.58 5.66 -19.54
CA ILE A 12 4.69 5.51 -18.37
C ILE A 12 5.53 5.49 -17.08
N GLN A 13 6.70 4.87 -17.12
CA GLN A 13 7.63 4.84 -15.99
C GLN A 13 8.12 6.24 -15.62
N ALA A 14 8.46 7.09 -16.59
CA ALA A 14 8.93 8.45 -16.35
C ALA A 14 7.88 9.33 -15.66
N GLN A 15 6.62 9.27 -16.14
CA GLN A 15 5.52 10.04 -15.55
C GLN A 15 5.21 9.57 -14.13
N GLN A 16 5.22 8.25 -13.89
CA GLN A 16 4.96 7.69 -12.56
C GLN A 16 6.07 8.00 -11.56
N LEU A 17 7.33 8.01 -12.02
CA LEU A 17 8.46 8.43 -11.19
C LEU A 17 8.32 9.91 -10.80
N GLU A 18 7.90 10.77 -11.73
CA GLU A 18 7.65 12.19 -11.44
C GLU A 18 6.50 12.37 -10.42
N GLU A 19 5.42 11.61 -10.56
CA GLU A 19 4.31 11.61 -9.60
C GLU A 19 4.75 11.11 -8.23
N ALA A 20 5.55 10.04 -8.18
CA ALA A 20 6.11 9.51 -6.94
C ALA A 20 7.01 10.55 -6.24
N LYS A 21 7.87 11.27 -6.99
CA LYS A 21 8.72 12.35 -6.45
C LYS A 21 7.89 13.49 -5.87
N LYS A 22 6.86 13.94 -6.59
CA LYS A 22 5.93 14.97 -6.09
C LYS A 22 5.21 14.50 -4.83
N PHE A 23 4.77 13.24 -4.81
CA PHE A 23 4.11 12.67 -3.65
C PHE A 23 5.05 12.61 -2.44
N TYR A 24 6.25 12.06 -2.59
CA TYR A 24 7.27 11.99 -1.54
C TYR A 24 7.58 13.37 -0.93
N TYR A 25 7.78 14.39 -1.78
CA TYR A 25 8.07 15.75 -1.34
C TYR A 25 6.94 16.32 -0.47
N ASN A 26 5.68 16.11 -0.87
CA ASN A 26 4.53 16.59 -0.12
C ASN A 26 4.30 15.76 1.15
N ASP A 27 4.43 14.43 1.08
CA ASP A 27 4.21 13.52 2.21
C ASP A 27 5.18 13.79 3.37
N ASN A 28 6.44 14.09 3.06
CA ASN A 28 7.45 14.41 4.07
C ASN A 28 7.16 15.68 4.87
N GLN A 29 6.38 16.61 4.31
CA GLN A 29 5.99 17.85 4.97
C GLN A 29 4.73 17.69 5.83
N LEU A 30 4.02 16.57 5.72
CA LEU A 30 2.77 16.36 6.45
C LEU A 30 3.01 16.11 7.93
N ALA A 31 2.34 16.90 8.76
CA ALA A 31 2.20 16.64 10.18
C ALA A 31 1.30 15.42 10.44
N GLU A 32 1.41 14.83 11.63
CA GLU A 32 0.63 13.64 12.01
C GLU A 32 -0.89 13.92 11.96
N ASP A 33 -1.31 15.08 12.43
CA ASP A 33 -2.72 15.48 12.41
C ASP A 33 -3.26 15.62 10.98
N GLU A 34 -2.43 16.06 10.04
CA GLU A 34 -2.82 16.17 8.63
C GLU A 34 -2.94 14.79 7.98
N ARG A 35 -2.06 13.85 8.33
CA ARG A 35 -2.19 12.44 7.91
C ARG A 35 -3.47 11.83 8.44
N ARG A 36 -3.85 12.11 9.70
CA ARG A 36 -5.14 11.68 10.28
C ARG A 36 -6.33 12.26 9.52
N GLN A 37 -6.27 13.54 9.16
CA GLN A 37 -7.31 14.18 8.35
C GLN A 37 -7.42 13.53 6.95
N LEU A 38 -6.29 13.30 6.28
CA LEU A 38 -6.26 12.65 4.97
C LEU A 38 -6.83 11.22 5.03
N ALA A 39 -6.45 10.43 6.04
CA ALA A 39 -7.00 9.09 6.25
C ALA A 39 -8.54 9.11 6.34
N ARG A 40 -9.08 10.03 7.14
CA ARG A 40 -10.53 10.23 7.29
C ARG A 40 -11.19 10.67 5.99
N TYR A 41 -10.58 11.60 5.25
CA TYR A 41 -11.15 12.08 3.99
C TYR A 41 -11.19 11.00 2.91
N PHE A 42 -10.13 10.21 2.77
CA PHE A 42 -10.13 9.07 1.86
C PHE A 42 -11.15 8.00 2.27
N TRP A 43 -11.30 7.74 3.56
CA TRP A 43 -12.33 6.82 4.06
C TRP A 43 -13.75 7.33 3.80
N GLN A 44 -14.02 8.61 4.09
CA GLN A 44 -15.30 9.25 3.80
C GLN A 44 -15.61 9.21 2.31
N ARG A 45 -14.62 9.48 1.45
CA ARG A 45 -14.80 9.43 0.00
C ARG A 45 -15.15 8.03 -0.48
N ALA A 46 -14.54 6.98 0.08
CA ALA A 46 -14.89 5.60 -0.23
C ALA A 46 -16.37 5.30 0.07
N ASN A 47 -16.90 5.85 1.17
CA ASN A 47 -18.29 5.67 1.59
C ASN A 47 -19.28 6.63 0.90
N LEU A 48 -18.82 7.80 0.41
CA LEU A 48 -19.66 8.77 -0.26
C LEU A 48 -20.11 8.27 -1.65
N TYR A 49 -19.24 7.52 -2.33
CA TYR A 49 -19.50 6.97 -3.66
C TYR A 49 -20.80 6.16 -3.74
N PRO A 50 -21.03 5.11 -2.94
CA PRO A 50 -22.30 4.38 -2.98
C PRO A 50 -23.49 5.26 -2.58
N THR A 51 -23.30 6.21 -1.66
CA THR A 51 -24.36 7.10 -1.16
C THR A 51 -24.92 8.03 -2.25
N ILE A 52 -24.09 8.49 -3.19
CA ILE A 52 -24.51 9.37 -4.29
C ILE A 52 -24.81 8.57 -5.57
N ALA A 53 -24.05 7.51 -5.83
CA ALA A 53 -24.20 6.69 -7.03
C ALA A 53 -25.49 5.87 -7.01
N LEU A 54 -25.90 5.29 -5.87
CA LEU A 54 -27.11 4.47 -5.83
C LEU A 54 -28.41 5.28 -6.10
N PRO A 55 -28.64 6.46 -5.49
CA PRO A 55 -29.83 7.26 -5.79
C PRO A 55 -29.86 7.77 -7.23
N THR A 56 -28.70 8.13 -7.80
CA THR A 56 -28.61 8.58 -9.20
C THR A 56 -28.88 7.41 -10.16
N THR A 57 -28.30 6.23 -9.94
CA THR A 57 -28.62 5.01 -10.69
C THR A 57 -30.11 4.68 -10.64
N ILE A 58 -30.71 4.69 -9.45
CA ILE A 58 -32.16 4.43 -9.27
C ILE A 58 -32.97 5.48 -10.03
N GLY A 59 -32.63 6.76 -9.89
CA GLY A 59 -33.28 7.88 -10.58
C GLY A 59 -33.28 7.73 -12.10
N PHE A 60 -32.14 7.37 -12.68
CA PHE A 60 -32.01 7.11 -14.11
C PHE A 60 -32.74 5.82 -14.55
N MET A 61 -32.80 4.80 -13.71
CA MET A 61 -33.51 3.56 -14.00
C MET A 61 -35.04 3.75 -14.02
N VAL A 62 -35.58 4.62 -13.17
CA VAL A 62 -37.02 4.94 -13.15
C VAL A 62 -37.42 5.97 -14.22
N LEU A 63 -36.45 6.67 -14.81
CA LEU A 63 -36.68 7.73 -15.79
C LEU A 63 -37.52 7.28 -17.00
N PRO A 64 -37.27 6.12 -17.64
CA PRO A 64 -38.11 5.63 -18.75
C PRO A 64 -39.56 5.38 -18.33
N SER A 65 -39.76 4.86 -17.12
CA SER A 65 -41.10 4.63 -16.56
C SER A 65 -41.83 5.94 -16.29
N TYR A 66 -41.11 6.98 -15.85
CA TYR A 66 -41.64 8.33 -15.69
C TYR A 66 -41.99 8.98 -17.04
N LEU A 67 -41.09 8.88 -18.03
CA LEU A 67 -41.28 9.39 -19.40
C LEU A 67 -42.47 8.74 -20.12
N LYS A 68 -42.78 7.48 -19.80
CA LYS A 68 -44.03 6.82 -20.22
C LYS A 68 -45.27 7.46 -19.60
N LYS A 69 -45.25 7.77 -18.30
CA LYS A 69 -46.40 8.39 -17.60
C LYS A 69 -46.75 9.76 -18.19
N ILE A 70 -45.74 10.54 -18.57
CA ILE A 70 -45.93 11.86 -19.20
C ILE A 70 -46.12 11.79 -20.73
N LYS A 71 -46.35 10.59 -21.29
CA LYS A 71 -46.62 10.33 -22.72
C LYS A 71 -45.53 10.78 -23.70
N VAL A 72 -44.29 10.94 -23.23
CA VAL A 72 -43.13 11.27 -24.10
C VAL A 72 -42.58 10.02 -24.79
N LEU A 73 -42.71 8.84 -24.16
CA LEU A 73 -42.32 7.56 -24.75
C LEU A 73 -43.54 6.67 -25.06
N PRO A 74 -43.48 5.84 -26.11
CA PRO A 74 -44.56 4.92 -26.43
C PRO A 74 -44.88 3.94 -25.29
N ALA A 75 -46.14 3.82 -24.91
CA ALA A 75 -46.54 2.96 -23.78
C ALA A 75 -46.24 1.47 -24.03
N LYS A 76 -46.29 1.04 -25.29
CA LYS A 76 -46.08 -0.35 -25.72
C LYS A 76 -44.61 -0.56 -26.11
N GLY A 77 -43.89 -1.34 -25.31
CA GLY A 77 -42.48 -1.67 -25.54
C GLY A 77 -41.76 -2.09 -24.26
N SER A 78 -40.82 -3.04 -24.37
CA SER A 78 -39.90 -3.39 -23.28
C SER A 78 -38.73 -2.42 -23.29
N TYR A 79 -38.61 -1.61 -22.25
CA TYR A 79 -37.54 -0.61 -22.11
C TYR A 79 -36.41 -1.12 -21.21
N ARG A 80 -36.35 -2.43 -20.98
CA ARG A 80 -35.35 -3.05 -20.08
C ARG A 80 -33.93 -2.70 -20.49
N PHE A 81 -33.62 -2.76 -21.79
CA PHE A 81 -32.31 -2.36 -22.30
C PHE A 81 -31.98 -0.88 -22.02
N MET A 82 -32.92 0.02 -22.31
CA MET A 82 -32.78 1.45 -22.04
C MET A 82 -32.65 1.77 -20.55
N GLN A 83 -33.39 1.07 -19.68
CA GLN A 83 -33.27 1.18 -18.22
C GLN A 83 -31.90 0.72 -17.74
N THR A 84 -31.36 -0.37 -18.29
CA THR A 84 -30.01 -0.85 -17.98
C THR A 84 -28.93 0.15 -18.44
N CYS A 85 -29.02 0.67 -19.67
CA CYS A 85 -28.09 1.70 -20.14
C CYS A 85 -28.16 2.97 -19.29
N LEU A 86 -29.35 3.42 -18.92
CA LEU A 86 -29.53 4.58 -18.04
C LEU A 86 -29.03 4.30 -16.61
N ALA A 87 -29.20 3.09 -16.09
CA ALA A 87 -28.64 2.70 -14.80
C ALA A 87 -27.10 2.80 -14.80
N PHE A 88 -26.43 2.37 -15.87
CA PHE A 88 -24.99 2.56 -16.02
C PHE A 88 -24.61 4.04 -16.12
N ILE A 89 -25.33 4.83 -16.92
CA ILE A 89 -25.10 6.28 -17.01
C ILE A 89 -25.28 6.95 -15.64
N GLY A 90 -26.32 6.59 -14.90
CA GLY A 90 -26.57 7.05 -13.54
C GLY A 90 -25.44 6.66 -12.58
N LEU A 91 -24.93 5.44 -12.68
CA LEU A 91 -23.80 4.97 -11.87
C LEU A 91 -22.54 5.79 -12.17
N PHE A 92 -22.17 5.94 -13.44
CA PHE A 92 -20.97 6.70 -13.83
C PHE A 92 -21.07 8.19 -13.50
N SER A 93 -22.21 8.82 -13.79
CA SER A 93 -22.44 10.23 -13.47
C SER A 93 -22.50 10.47 -11.95
N GLY A 94 -23.10 9.56 -11.19
CA GLY A 94 -23.14 9.61 -9.73
C GLY A 94 -21.75 9.49 -9.10
N VAL A 95 -20.92 8.58 -9.60
CA VAL A 95 -19.51 8.46 -9.18
C VAL A 95 -18.75 9.75 -9.52
N GLN A 96 -18.91 10.30 -10.72
CA GLN A 96 -18.19 11.51 -11.11
C GLN A 96 -18.60 12.74 -10.29
N LEU A 97 -19.91 12.97 -10.13
CA LEU A 97 -20.45 14.06 -9.31
C LEU A 97 -20.04 13.91 -7.84
N GLY A 98 -20.15 12.71 -7.28
CA GLY A 98 -19.72 12.44 -5.91
C GLY A 98 -18.23 12.69 -5.71
N GLY A 99 -17.40 12.32 -6.70
CA GLY A 99 -15.96 12.60 -6.69
C GLY A 99 -15.63 14.09 -6.73
N SER A 100 -16.33 14.87 -7.56
CA SER A 100 -16.14 16.33 -7.65
C SER A 100 -16.58 17.06 -6.38
N ILE A 101 -17.74 16.71 -5.82
CA ILE A 101 -18.25 17.30 -4.59
C ILE A 101 -17.34 16.96 -3.41
N ALA A 102 -16.95 15.69 -3.27
CA ALA A 102 -16.02 15.26 -2.24
C ALA A 102 -14.69 16.02 -2.34
N SER A 103 -14.13 16.14 -3.54
CA SER A 103 -12.88 16.87 -3.75
C SER A 103 -13.01 18.36 -3.44
N PHE A 104 -14.09 19.02 -3.86
CA PHE A 104 -14.31 20.43 -3.57
C PHE A 104 -14.45 20.71 -2.08
N VAL A 105 -15.27 19.94 -1.37
CA VAL A 105 -15.49 20.10 0.07
C VAL A 105 -14.23 19.77 0.87
N GLN A 106 -13.55 18.67 0.53
CA GLN A 106 -12.40 18.19 1.30
C GLN A 106 -11.16 19.07 1.11
N THR A 107 -10.88 19.53 -0.12
CA THR A 107 -9.74 20.43 -0.38
C THR A 107 -9.85 21.79 0.32
N ARG A 108 -11.07 22.27 0.62
CA ARG A 108 -11.28 23.52 1.37
C ARG A 108 -11.02 23.38 2.87
N ASN A 109 -11.11 22.17 3.40
CA ASN A 109 -10.95 21.88 4.82
C ASN A 109 -9.51 21.42 5.18
N LEU A 110 -8.65 21.24 4.18
CA LEU A 110 -7.23 20.92 4.39
C LEU A 110 -6.46 22.21 4.68
N GLN A 111 -5.63 22.19 5.72
CA GLN A 111 -4.95 23.38 6.24
C GLN A 111 -3.64 23.69 5.51
N SER A 112 -2.92 22.69 5.01
CA SER A 112 -1.66 22.88 4.28
C SER A 112 -1.77 22.60 2.79
N ASP A 113 -0.97 23.34 2.01
CA ASP A 113 -0.77 23.09 0.59
C ASP A 113 -0.21 21.68 0.34
N ALA A 114 0.70 21.20 1.20
CA ALA A 114 1.24 19.85 1.12
C ALA A 114 0.13 18.79 1.22
N ALA A 115 -0.81 18.94 2.16
CA ALA A 115 -1.94 18.02 2.32
C ALA A 115 -2.89 18.09 1.12
N ILE A 116 -3.15 19.29 0.58
CA ILE A 116 -3.97 19.49 -0.62
C ILE A 116 -3.33 18.80 -1.83
N GLN A 117 -2.03 18.95 -2.04
CA GLN A 117 -1.32 18.36 -3.18
C GLN A 117 -1.25 16.84 -3.06
N SER A 118 -0.95 16.31 -1.87
CA SER A 118 -0.99 14.87 -1.59
C SER A 118 -2.38 14.28 -1.84
N TYR A 119 -3.44 14.96 -1.37
CA TYR A 119 -4.82 14.57 -1.66
C TYR A 119 -5.11 14.60 -3.16
N LYS A 120 -4.73 15.67 -3.88
CA LYS A 120 -4.94 15.79 -5.34
C LYS A 120 -4.22 14.70 -6.14
N LEU A 121 -3.01 14.32 -5.74
CA LEU A 121 -2.27 13.23 -6.38
C LEU A 121 -2.94 11.89 -6.16
N LEU A 122 -3.20 11.52 -4.89
CA LEU A 122 -3.79 10.22 -4.56
C LEU A 122 -5.27 10.12 -4.92
N SER A 123 -5.98 11.25 -5.05
CA SER A 123 -7.41 11.24 -5.38
C SER A 123 -7.72 10.76 -6.80
N ARG A 124 -6.73 10.71 -7.69
CA ARG A 124 -6.85 10.11 -9.03
C ARG A 124 -6.97 8.58 -8.99
N TYR A 125 -6.62 7.99 -7.85
CA TYR A 125 -6.56 6.55 -7.64
C TYR A 125 -7.68 6.10 -6.69
N PRO A 126 -7.93 4.78 -6.55
CA PRO A 126 -8.93 4.27 -5.61
C PRO A 126 -8.71 4.81 -4.19
N SER A 127 -9.77 5.35 -3.58
CA SER A 127 -9.69 6.00 -2.27
C SER A 127 -9.23 5.07 -1.15
N GLN A 128 -9.42 3.76 -1.32
CA GLN A 128 -8.93 2.73 -0.40
C GLN A 128 -7.40 2.76 -0.26
N LEU A 129 -6.66 3.06 -1.33
CA LEU A 129 -5.19 3.15 -1.29
C LEU A 129 -4.75 4.30 -0.38
N GLY A 130 -5.29 5.50 -0.58
CA GLY A 130 -4.99 6.65 0.26
C GLY A 130 -5.42 6.44 1.71
N SER A 131 -6.60 5.85 1.93
CA SER A 131 -7.10 5.54 3.28
C SER A 131 -6.19 4.56 4.01
N ALA A 132 -5.80 3.45 3.36
CA ALA A 132 -4.90 2.46 3.94
C ALA A 132 -3.53 3.07 4.25
N TYR A 133 -2.91 3.75 3.28
CA TYR A 133 -1.60 4.37 3.45
C TYR A 133 -1.56 5.36 4.61
N TYR A 134 -2.51 6.32 4.67
CA TYR A 134 -2.50 7.31 5.75
C TYR A 134 -2.90 6.71 7.09
N SER A 135 -3.75 5.67 7.13
CA SER A 135 -4.04 4.97 8.37
C SER A 135 -2.79 4.27 8.92
N MET A 136 -2.00 3.62 8.05
CA MET A 136 -0.74 3.00 8.43
C MET A 136 0.29 4.03 8.91
N THR A 137 0.49 5.12 8.18
CA THR A 137 1.50 6.13 8.54
C THR A 137 1.14 6.99 9.76
N VAL A 138 -0.14 7.02 10.14
CA VAL A 138 -0.59 7.58 11.42
C VAL A 138 -0.22 6.64 12.58
N MET A 139 -0.34 5.33 12.38
CA MET A 139 0.02 4.33 13.41
C MET A 139 1.53 4.23 13.60
N ASP A 140 2.30 4.26 12.52
CA ASP A 140 3.76 4.25 12.55
C ASP A 140 4.37 5.21 11.52
N LYS A 141 5.11 6.20 12.03
CA LYS A 141 5.77 7.24 11.24
C LYS A 141 6.92 6.72 10.38
N ASN A 142 7.42 5.52 10.64
CA ASN A 142 8.48 4.89 9.84
C ASN A 142 7.96 4.26 8.55
N LEU A 143 6.63 4.05 8.44
CA LEU A 143 5.97 3.50 7.25
C LEU A 143 5.74 4.55 6.14
N LYS A 144 6.34 5.73 6.28
CA LYS A 144 6.30 6.78 5.26
C LYS A 144 6.84 6.27 3.94
N PHE A 145 6.32 6.82 2.85
CA PHE A 145 6.79 6.52 1.52
C PHE A 145 8.29 6.85 1.40
N GLY A 146 9.07 5.85 1.03
CA GLY A 146 10.52 5.99 0.85
C GLY A 146 10.86 6.89 -0.33
N ASP A 147 12.11 7.34 -0.37
CA ASP A 147 12.58 8.21 -1.43
C ASP A 147 12.54 7.48 -2.80
N PRO A 148 11.78 8.01 -3.79
CA PRO A 148 11.64 7.42 -5.12
C PRO A 148 12.95 7.18 -5.87
N GLU A 149 14.03 7.89 -5.54
CA GLU A 149 15.32 7.72 -6.21
C GLU A 149 16.03 6.43 -5.79
N PHE A 150 15.73 5.92 -4.59
CA PHE A 150 16.33 4.70 -4.03
C PHE A 150 15.46 3.46 -4.24
N ILE A 151 14.24 3.62 -4.76
CA ILE A 151 13.34 2.50 -5.05
C ILE A 151 13.79 1.78 -6.33
N ASP A 152 13.99 0.47 -6.25
CA ASP A 152 14.16 -0.39 -7.42
C ASP A 152 12.80 -0.58 -8.13
N TRP A 153 12.44 0.36 -9.00
CA TRP A 153 11.20 0.37 -9.78
C TRP A 153 11.07 -0.80 -10.77
N LYS A 154 12.13 -1.59 -10.98
CA LYS A 154 12.03 -2.83 -11.77
C LYS A 154 11.42 -3.98 -10.98
N LYS A 155 11.54 -3.94 -9.64
CA LYS A 155 11.04 -4.97 -8.71
C LYS A 155 9.83 -4.51 -7.91
N THR A 156 9.70 -3.20 -7.73
CA THR A 156 8.61 -2.58 -6.97
C THR A 156 7.44 -2.30 -7.92
N PRO A 157 6.18 -2.52 -7.51
CA PRO A 157 5.03 -2.11 -8.31
C PRO A 157 5.05 -0.61 -8.55
N ILE A 158 4.43 -0.20 -9.65
CA ILE A 158 4.33 1.20 -10.05
C ILE A 158 3.57 2.06 -9.04
N PHE A 159 3.86 3.36 -9.02
CA PHE A 159 3.06 4.33 -8.26
C PHE A 159 1.60 4.30 -8.74
N PRO A 160 0.60 4.36 -7.84
CA PRO A 160 0.68 4.56 -6.39
C PRO A 160 0.78 3.25 -5.59
N MET A 161 0.75 2.07 -6.21
CA MET A 161 0.78 0.80 -5.47
C MET A 161 2.05 0.64 -4.62
N ALA A 162 3.15 1.25 -5.06
CA ALA A 162 4.39 1.36 -4.29
C ALA A 162 4.21 1.95 -2.88
N ILE A 163 3.20 2.81 -2.65
CA ILE A 163 3.03 3.46 -1.33
C ILE A 163 2.68 2.48 -0.22
N LEU A 164 2.06 1.35 -0.55
CA LEU A 164 1.69 0.30 0.41
C LEU A 164 2.80 -0.73 0.61
N MET A 165 3.80 -0.74 -0.26
CA MET A 165 4.99 -1.57 -0.12
C MET A 165 6.06 -0.74 0.56
N ASN A 166 6.25 -0.93 1.86
CA ASN A 166 7.20 -0.14 2.63
C ASN A 166 8.65 -0.39 2.12
N PRO A 167 9.29 0.57 1.42
CA PRO A 167 10.67 0.40 0.94
C PRO A 167 11.67 0.49 2.10
N ASN A 168 11.31 1.15 3.21
CA ASN A 168 12.19 1.39 4.36
C ASN A 168 12.41 0.14 5.22
N VAL A 169 11.59 -0.91 5.06
CA VAL A 169 11.89 -2.23 5.65
C VAL A 169 13.12 -2.82 4.98
N VAL A 170 13.36 -2.55 3.70
CA VAL A 170 14.53 -3.07 2.99
C VAL A 170 15.80 -2.41 3.55
N GLU A 171 15.80 -1.10 3.78
CA GLU A 171 16.98 -0.37 4.26
C GLU A 171 17.34 -0.69 5.71
N LYS A 172 16.33 -0.81 6.59
CA LYS A 172 16.54 -1.22 7.98
C LYS A 172 17.01 -2.66 8.10
N VAL A 173 16.46 -3.56 7.28
CA VAL A 173 16.93 -4.96 7.20
C VAL A 173 18.33 -5.05 6.62
N THR A 174 18.72 -4.22 5.65
CA THR A 174 20.10 -4.20 5.13
C THR A 174 21.10 -3.69 6.16
N HIS A 175 20.77 -2.62 6.90
CA HIS A 175 21.67 -2.06 7.91
C HIS A 175 21.82 -2.98 9.13
N GLU A 176 20.72 -3.58 9.59
CA GLU A 176 20.74 -4.60 10.67
C GLU A 176 21.53 -5.85 10.22
N ARG A 177 21.40 -6.24 8.95
CA ARG A 177 22.15 -7.36 8.38
C ARG A 177 23.65 -7.08 8.27
N GLU A 178 24.05 -5.88 7.85
CA GLU A 178 25.45 -5.45 7.80
C GLU A 178 26.08 -5.43 9.20
N GLU A 179 25.38 -4.89 10.21
CA GLU A 179 25.84 -4.93 11.60
C GLU A 179 25.98 -6.36 12.15
N GLN A 180 25.07 -7.27 11.77
CA GLN A 180 25.18 -8.68 12.13
C GLN A 180 26.38 -9.36 11.47
N TYR A 181 26.66 -9.05 10.20
CA TYR A 181 27.83 -9.57 9.48
C TYR A 181 29.15 -9.07 10.10
N GLU A 182 29.24 -7.79 10.46
CA GLU A 182 30.44 -7.26 11.14
C GLU A 182 30.67 -7.92 12.51
N LYS A 183 29.61 -8.11 13.30
CA LYS A 183 29.69 -8.84 14.58
C LYS A 183 30.10 -10.30 14.41
N TYR A 184 29.72 -10.93 13.30
CA TYR A 184 30.11 -12.30 12.98
C TYR A 184 31.59 -12.39 12.59
N GLU A 185 32.07 -11.54 11.67
CA GLU A 185 33.47 -11.51 11.25
C GLU A 185 34.40 -11.21 12.44
N LYS A 186 34.03 -10.25 13.30
CA LYS A 186 34.81 -9.95 14.50
C LYS A 186 34.93 -11.14 15.47
N ARG A 187 33.83 -11.86 15.72
CA ARG A 187 33.84 -13.07 16.57
C ARG A 187 34.64 -14.21 15.96
N LYS A 188 34.57 -14.37 14.63
CA LYS A 188 35.37 -15.35 13.89
C LYS A 188 36.86 -15.05 13.98
N GLU A 189 37.27 -13.79 13.82
CA GLU A 189 38.67 -13.38 14.01
C GLU A 189 39.18 -13.61 15.44
N GLU A 190 38.39 -13.23 16.44
CA GLU A 190 38.71 -13.46 17.87
C GLU A 190 38.87 -14.95 18.15
N HIS A 191 38.01 -15.79 17.58
CA HIS A 191 38.11 -17.23 17.73
C HIS A 191 39.36 -17.79 17.06
N ILE A 192 39.65 -17.39 15.81
CA ILE A 192 40.87 -17.82 15.10
C ILE A 192 42.12 -17.46 15.91
N LYS A 193 42.19 -16.24 16.45
CA LYS A 193 43.27 -15.81 17.35
C LYS A 193 43.36 -16.68 18.61
N SER A 194 42.22 -17.03 19.21
CA SER A 194 42.16 -17.89 20.40
C SER A 194 42.67 -19.32 20.12
N VAL A 195 42.34 -19.87 18.95
CA VAL A 195 42.76 -21.22 18.53
C VAL A 195 44.26 -21.23 18.21
N ILE A 196 44.76 -20.21 17.52
CA ILE A 196 46.19 -20.06 17.23
C ILE A 196 46.99 -19.97 18.54
N ASN A 197 46.56 -19.10 19.46
CA ASN A 197 47.24 -18.88 20.74
C ASN A 197 47.21 -20.15 21.64
N SER A 198 46.11 -20.90 21.63
CA SER A 198 46.00 -22.19 22.34
C SER A 198 46.96 -23.24 21.78
N ARG A 199 47.20 -23.22 20.47
CA ARG A 199 48.11 -24.12 19.76
C ARG A 199 49.58 -23.78 20.03
N GLU A 200 49.91 -22.50 20.14
CA GLU A 200 51.25 -22.01 20.49
C GLU A 200 51.63 -22.34 21.94
N HIS A 201 50.65 -22.41 22.84
CA HIS A 201 50.87 -22.67 24.28
C HIS A 201 50.70 -24.15 24.68
N GLY A 202 50.70 -25.08 23.70
CA GLY A 202 50.67 -26.51 23.96
C GLY A 202 49.39 -27.04 24.62
N LYS A 203 48.29 -26.28 24.59
CA LYS A 203 46.98 -26.74 25.07
C LYS A 203 46.26 -27.45 23.93
N THR A 204 45.98 -28.73 24.11
CA THR A 204 45.17 -29.53 23.18
C THR A 204 43.81 -28.83 22.99
N PRO A 205 43.37 -28.57 21.75
CA PRO A 205 42.04 -28.01 21.52
C PRO A 205 41.02 -29.04 21.99
N LEU A 206 40.09 -28.61 22.84
CA LEU A 206 38.99 -29.42 23.33
C LEU A 206 38.24 -30.02 22.13
N GLN A 207 38.44 -31.33 21.91
CA GLN A 207 37.61 -32.12 21.03
C GLN A 207 36.19 -32.17 21.63
N GLY A 208 35.21 -31.78 20.83
CA GLY A 208 33.83 -32.19 21.03
C GLY A 208 32.86 -31.04 21.34
N ASN A 209 31.98 -30.79 20.37
CA ASN A 209 30.57 -30.45 20.57
C ASN A 209 30.15 -28.98 20.72
N SER A 210 31.06 -28.00 20.65
CA SER A 210 30.63 -26.59 20.73
C SER A 210 30.34 -25.92 19.38
N TRP A 211 31.00 -26.32 18.29
CA TRP A 211 30.92 -25.57 17.03
C TRP A 211 29.70 -25.90 16.18
N ASP A 212 29.32 -27.18 16.07
CA ASP A 212 28.12 -27.57 15.30
C ASP A 212 26.84 -26.96 15.89
N LYS A 213 26.77 -26.82 17.22
CA LYS A 213 25.65 -26.18 17.93
C LYS A 213 25.60 -24.65 17.78
N ILE A 214 26.74 -23.97 17.61
CA ILE A 214 26.79 -22.50 17.44
C ILE A 214 26.49 -22.10 15.99
N ILE A 215 26.86 -22.95 15.02
CA ILE A 215 26.56 -22.76 13.61
C ILE A 215 25.07 -23.03 13.33
N GLU A 216 24.47 -24.05 13.93
CA GLU A 216 23.01 -24.31 13.80
C GLU A 216 22.15 -23.21 14.45
N SER A 217 22.59 -22.58 15.54
CA SER A 217 21.79 -21.57 16.25
C SER A 217 21.94 -20.13 15.72
N ASN A 218 22.88 -19.85 14.81
CA ASN A 218 23.17 -18.50 14.30
C ASN A 218 23.27 -18.43 12.78
N ASN A 219 22.73 -19.43 12.06
CA ASN A 219 22.68 -19.38 10.61
C ASN A 219 21.55 -18.43 10.17
N PRO A 220 21.83 -17.26 9.57
CA PRO A 220 20.81 -16.28 9.20
C PRO A 220 19.85 -16.78 8.10
N GLY A 221 20.06 -17.98 7.57
CA GLY A 221 19.17 -18.64 6.61
C GLY A 221 18.04 -19.50 7.20
N GLN A 222 18.01 -19.77 8.52
CA GLN A 222 17.02 -20.68 9.12
C GLN A 222 15.87 -20.00 9.90
N GLU A 223 15.99 -18.73 10.31
CA GLU A 223 14.95 -18.05 11.12
C GLU A 223 13.86 -17.30 10.32
N MET A 224 13.85 -17.40 8.99
CA MET A 224 12.76 -16.83 8.17
C MET A 224 12.02 -17.92 7.39
N GLN A 225 11.53 -18.95 8.08
CA GLN A 225 10.28 -19.55 7.62
C GLN A 225 9.15 -18.61 8.08
N PRO A 226 8.26 -18.16 7.19
CA PRO A 226 7.10 -17.40 7.61
C PRO A 226 6.31 -18.26 8.59
N VAL A 227 6.06 -17.73 9.79
CA VAL A 227 4.99 -18.23 10.65
C VAL A 227 3.71 -18.05 9.85
N VAL A 228 3.27 -19.13 9.21
CA VAL A 228 1.92 -19.24 8.67
C VAL A 228 1.05 -19.43 9.91
N ASP A 229 0.50 -18.34 10.44
CA ASP A 229 -0.61 -18.44 11.37
C ASP A 229 -1.79 -19.04 10.60
N ASP A 230 -2.05 -20.33 10.87
CA ASP A 230 -3.27 -21.01 10.48
C ASP A 230 -4.46 -20.27 11.11
N PHE A 231 -5.07 -19.37 10.34
CA PHE A 231 -6.36 -18.76 10.62
C PHE A 231 -7.49 -19.76 10.28
N THR A 232 -7.51 -20.90 10.97
CA THR A 232 -8.66 -21.79 11.00
C THR A 232 -8.87 -22.27 12.44
N ASP A 233 -9.47 -21.43 13.28
CA ASP A 233 -10.36 -21.87 14.36
C ASP A 233 -10.91 -20.65 15.12
N SER A 234 -11.97 -20.05 14.59
CA SER A 234 -12.92 -19.29 15.40
C SER A 234 -14.33 -19.30 14.81
N GLU A 235 -14.77 -20.46 14.31
CA GLU A 235 -16.19 -20.81 14.33
C GLU A 235 -16.45 -21.66 15.57
N LYS A 236 -16.86 -21.01 16.67
CA LYS A 236 -17.89 -21.49 17.62
C LYS A 236 -17.90 -20.62 18.88
N LYS A 237 -19.13 -20.30 19.30
CA LYS A 237 -19.55 -19.63 20.54
C LYS A 237 -19.73 -18.12 20.46
N TRP A 238 -20.81 -17.74 19.79
CA TRP A 238 -21.73 -16.77 20.37
C TRP A 238 -23.10 -17.46 20.46
N ASN A 239 -23.59 -17.57 21.70
CA ASN A 239 -25.01 -17.76 22.00
C ASN A 239 -25.77 -16.50 21.57
#